data_AF-A0A9W7BH97-F1
#
_entry.id   AF-A0A9W7BH97-F1
#
_cell.length_a   1.000
_cell.length_b   1.000
_cell.length_c   1.000
_cell.angle_alpha   90.00
_cell.angle_beta   90.00
_cell.angle_gamma   90.00
#
_symmetry.space_group_name_H-M   'P 1'
#
loop_
_entity.id
_entity.type
_entity.pdbx_description
1 polymer ?
#
loop_
_entity_poly.entity_id
_entity_poly.type
_entity_poly.pdbx_seq_one_letter_code
_entity_poly.pdbx_strand_id
1 'polypeptide(L)'
;MGGGDERFFEKKLTKEEKKAAAKASREAKKKAKEAKSGKGKKGKAEEEEESNAKNALALDNIANNLAETSDTYGIQTPADLLAENGTVCTYAQSKGGVDSRSKDINVQNFTMLHKGAVMLDECEIVLNYGNRYGLIGSNGSGKSTLLEAIGARAVPIPDGIDIFHLKEEIEPSDITAFEAVMSVDEERARLEKVRTATTTSEATTRY
;
A
#
# COMPACT_ATOMS: atom_id res chain seq x y z
N MET A 1 10.20 -50.79 1.12
CA MET A 1 9.04 -51.32 1.85
C MET A 1 8.37 -50.16 2.54
N GLY A 2 7.09 -49.90 2.23
CA GLY A 2 6.19 -48.91 2.85
C GLY A 2 6.35 -47.47 2.32
N GLY A 3 5.40 -46.81 1.63
CA GLY A 3 3.99 -47.08 1.33
C GLY A 3 3.03 -46.14 2.08
N GLY A 4 2.41 -45.19 1.37
CA GLY A 4 1.32 -44.27 1.81
C GLY A 4 1.80 -42.82 2.03
N ASP A 5 1.25 -41.75 1.44
CA ASP A 5 -0.09 -41.55 0.87
C ASP A 5 -0.08 -40.60 -0.35
N GLU A 6 -0.80 -41.01 -1.39
CA GLU A 6 -1.32 -40.18 -2.48
C GLU A 6 -2.50 -39.32 -1.95
N ARG A 7 -2.69 -38.14 -2.60
CA ARG A 7 -3.67 -37.03 -2.36
C ARG A 7 -2.95 -35.86 -1.65
N PHE A 8 -2.66 -34.72 -2.28
CA PHE A 8 -3.60 -33.75 -2.85
C PHE A 8 -2.90 -32.91 -3.94
N PHE A 9 -3.02 -33.32 -5.21
CA PHE A 9 -2.95 -32.35 -6.31
C PHE A 9 -4.35 -31.76 -6.46
N GLU A 10 -4.61 -30.61 -5.85
CA GLU A 10 -5.83 -29.87 -6.16
C GLU A 10 -5.77 -29.38 -7.61
N LYS A 11 -6.75 -29.84 -8.40
CA LYS A 11 -7.00 -29.46 -9.79
C LYS A 11 -6.89 -27.94 -9.97
N LYS A 12 -5.86 -27.49 -10.68
CA LYS A 12 -5.91 -26.19 -11.36
C LYS A 12 -7.04 -26.24 -12.38
N LEU A 13 -8.12 -25.48 -12.15
CA LEU A 13 -9.23 -25.34 -13.10
C LEU A 13 -8.69 -24.98 -14.50
N THR A 14 -9.16 -25.68 -15.52
CA THR A 14 -8.74 -25.46 -16.90
C THR A 14 -9.30 -24.12 -17.40
N LYS A 15 -8.63 -23.52 -18.40
CA LYS A 15 -8.97 -22.20 -18.96
C LYS A 15 -10.43 -22.08 -19.43
N GLU A 16 -11.10 -23.21 -19.70
CA GLU A 16 -12.49 -23.25 -20.16
C GLU A 16 -13.50 -23.03 -19.03
N GLU A 17 -13.23 -23.52 -17.81
CA GLU A 17 -14.11 -23.33 -16.64
C GLU A 17 -14.06 -21.88 -16.12
N LYS A 18 -12.88 -21.23 -16.16
CA LYS A 18 -12.73 -19.81 -15.85
C LYS A 18 -13.47 -18.92 -16.86
N LYS A 19 -13.50 -19.30 -18.14
CA LYS A 19 -14.25 -18.59 -19.19
C LYS A 19 -15.76 -18.78 -19.04
N ALA A 20 -16.21 -19.96 -18.59
CA ALA A 20 -17.62 -20.24 -18.32
C ALA A 20 -18.14 -19.43 -17.12
N ALA A 21 -17.37 -19.33 -16.03
CA ALA A 21 -17.72 -18.52 -14.86
C ALA A 21 -17.81 -17.01 -15.18
N ALA A 22 -16.89 -16.51 -16.02
CA ALA A 22 -16.92 -15.12 -16.49
C ALA A 22 -18.08 -14.81 -17.44
N LYS A 23 -18.59 -15.80 -18.18
CA LYS A 23 -19.76 -15.64 -19.07
C LYS A 23 -21.07 -15.68 -18.28
N ALA A 24 -21.14 -16.53 -17.25
CA ALA A 24 -22.29 -16.61 -16.34
C ALA A 24 -22.49 -15.33 -15.50
N SER A 25 -21.41 -14.71 -15.01
CA SER A 25 -21.51 -13.45 -14.26
C SER A 25 -21.94 -12.26 -15.13
N ARG A 26 -21.65 -12.30 -16.43
CA ARG A 26 -22.05 -11.26 -17.40
C ARG A 26 -23.54 -11.34 -17.75
N GLU A 27 -24.12 -12.54 -17.83
CA GLU A 27 -25.55 -12.73 -18.06
C GLU A 27 -26.40 -12.37 -16.82
N ALA A 28 -25.89 -12.60 -15.61
CA ALA A 28 -26.52 -12.15 -14.37
C ALA A 28 -26.56 -10.61 -14.26
N LYS A 29 -25.46 -9.93 -14.65
CA LYS A 29 -25.41 -8.45 -14.69
C LYS A 29 -26.34 -7.85 -15.75
N LYS A 30 -26.62 -8.56 -16.86
CA LYS A 30 -27.53 -8.10 -17.91
C LYS A 30 -29.01 -8.21 -17.47
N LYS A 31 -29.37 -9.30 -16.79
CA LYS A 31 -30.73 -9.52 -16.24
C LYS A 31 -31.08 -8.56 -15.10
N ALA A 32 -30.09 -8.12 -14.31
CA ALA A 32 -30.31 -7.11 -13.27
C ALA A 32 -30.59 -5.69 -13.85
N LYS A 33 -30.14 -5.41 -15.08
CA LYS A 33 -30.32 -4.10 -15.73
C LYS A 33 -31.69 -3.96 -16.39
N GLU A 34 -32.33 -5.06 -16.80
CA GLU A 34 -33.67 -5.07 -17.41
C GLU A 34 -34.80 -4.94 -16.36
N ALA A 35 -34.55 -5.24 -15.08
CA ALA A 35 -35.54 -5.09 -14.01
C ALA A 35 -35.75 -3.63 -13.52
N LYS A 36 -34.93 -2.66 -13.97
CA LYS A 36 -35.02 -1.24 -13.52
C LYS A 36 -35.96 -0.35 -14.35
N SER A 37 -36.73 -0.87 -15.32
CA SER A 37 -37.63 -0.05 -16.16
C SER A 37 -39.08 0.10 -15.66
N GLY A 38 -39.36 -0.04 -14.36
CA GLY A 38 -40.73 0.01 -13.82
C GLY A 38 -40.92 0.91 -12.58
N LYS A 39 -41.28 2.19 -12.82
CA LYS A 39 -42.11 3.10 -11.98
C LYS A 39 -41.84 3.23 -10.45
N GLY A 40 -41.12 4.29 -10.08
CA GLY A 40 -41.59 5.40 -9.22
C GLY A 40 -41.62 5.28 -7.68
N LYS A 41 -40.66 5.94 -7.00
CA LYS A 41 -40.88 6.92 -5.90
C LYS A 41 -39.54 7.53 -5.42
N LYS A 42 -39.43 8.85 -5.56
CA LYS A 42 -38.26 9.72 -5.27
C LYS A 42 -37.97 9.88 -3.77
N GLY A 43 -36.68 10.01 -3.42
CA GLY A 43 -36.28 11.16 -2.61
C GLY A 43 -35.24 10.97 -1.50
N LYS A 44 -34.84 9.75 -1.13
CA LYS A 44 -33.86 9.56 -0.03
C LYS A 44 -32.90 8.36 -0.16
N ALA A 45 -33.12 7.49 -1.13
CA ALA A 45 -32.31 6.29 -1.35
C ALA A 45 -31.19 6.47 -2.40
N GLU A 46 -31.20 7.58 -3.14
CA GLU A 46 -30.28 7.81 -4.26
C GLU A 46 -28.87 8.21 -3.79
N GLU A 47 -28.73 8.94 -2.68
CA GLU A 47 -27.42 9.32 -2.11
C GLU A 47 -26.72 8.15 -1.37
N GLU A 48 -27.50 7.26 -0.75
CA GLU A 48 -26.97 6.05 -0.11
C GLU A 48 -26.61 4.96 -1.14
N GLU A 49 -27.37 4.80 -2.24
CA GLU A 49 -26.99 3.86 -3.31
C GLU A 49 -25.74 4.32 -4.07
N GLU A 50 -25.54 5.62 -4.32
CA GLU A 50 -24.34 6.13 -5.00
C GLU A 50 -23.08 5.97 -4.14
N SER A 51 -23.14 6.28 -2.85
CA SER A 51 -22.01 6.09 -1.93
C SER A 51 -21.65 4.61 -1.76
N ASN A 52 -22.63 3.72 -1.69
CA ASN A 52 -22.39 2.28 -1.60
C ASN A 52 -21.86 1.68 -2.91
N ALA A 53 -22.27 2.21 -4.06
CA ALA A 53 -21.75 1.81 -5.37
C ALA A 53 -20.31 2.29 -5.60
N LYS A 54 -19.97 3.52 -5.16
CA LYS A 54 -18.59 4.03 -5.17
C LYS A 54 -17.67 3.23 -4.25
N ASN A 55 -18.15 2.87 -3.06
CA ASN A 55 -17.43 2.00 -2.13
C ASN A 55 -17.18 0.60 -2.73
N ALA A 56 -18.15 0.02 -3.45
CA ALA A 56 -17.98 -1.27 -4.12
C ALA A 56 -16.94 -1.22 -5.25
N LEU A 57 -16.92 -0.13 -6.05
CA LEU A 57 -15.93 0.07 -7.11
C LEU A 57 -14.51 0.30 -6.56
N ALA A 58 -14.40 0.99 -5.42
CA ALA A 58 -13.12 1.13 -4.70
C ALA A 58 -12.62 -0.23 -4.18
N LEU A 59 -13.51 -1.07 -3.64
CA LEU A 59 -13.19 -2.43 -3.17
C LEU A 59 -12.71 -3.36 -4.30
N ASP A 60 -13.31 -3.28 -5.49
CA ASP A 60 -12.89 -4.07 -6.66
C ASP A 60 -11.47 -3.67 -7.13
N ASN A 61 -11.10 -2.39 -7.00
CA ASN A 61 -9.75 -1.91 -7.33
C ASN A 61 -8.70 -2.33 -6.28
N ILE A 62 -9.10 -2.47 -5.01
CA ILE A 62 -8.25 -2.98 -3.92
C ILE A 62 -7.82 -4.42 -4.20
N ALA A 63 -8.75 -5.29 -4.63
CA ALA A 63 -8.45 -6.68 -4.92
C ALA A 63 -7.46 -6.87 -6.08
N ASN A 64 -7.48 -5.96 -7.06
CA ASN A 64 -6.56 -6.03 -8.21
C ASN A 64 -5.14 -5.55 -7.86
N ASN A 65 -4.98 -4.52 -7.02
CA ASN A 65 -3.65 -4.05 -6.60
C ASN A 65 -2.94 -5.04 -5.65
N LEU A 66 -3.67 -5.76 -4.80
CA LEU A 66 -3.13 -6.80 -3.91
C LEU A 66 -2.56 -8.02 -4.68
N ALA A 67 -3.01 -8.26 -5.91
CA ALA A 67 -2.61 -9.41 -6.69
C ALA A 67 -1.28 -9.23 -7.44
N GLU A 68 -0.80 -7.99 -7.59
CA GLU A 68 0.42 -7.69 -8.36
C GLU A 68 1.69 -7.62 -7.49
N THR A 69 1.58 -7.62 -6.16
CA THR A 69 2.71 -7.48 -5.23
C THR A 69 3.22 -8.80 -4.62
N SER A 70 2.60 -9.95 -4.93
CA SER A 70 2.80 -11.19 -4.17
C SER A 70 3.93 -12.12 -4.63
N ASP A 71 4.81 -11.70 -5.52
CA ASP A 71 5.91 -12.54 -6.02
C ASP A 71 7.26 -11.99 -5.55
N THR A 72 7.66 -12.31 -4.30
CA THR A 72 9.02 -12.69 -3.83
C THR A 72 9.19 -12.43 -2.32
N TYR A 73 9.70 -13.44 -1.59
CA TYR A 73 10.16 -13.44 -0.18
C TYR A 73 9.40 -12.54 0.81
N GLY A 74 8.62 -13.10 1.74
CA GLY A 74 7.72 -12.45 2.72
C GLY A 74 8.27 -11.31 3.59
N ILE A 75 8.80 -10.28 2.97
CA ILE A 75 9.10 -8.97 3.50
C ILE A 75 7.80 -8.19 3.32
N GLN A 76 7.04 -8.05 4.41
CA GLN A 76 5.89 -7.15 4.41
C GLN A 76 6.41 -5.75 4.08
N THR A 77 5.99 -5.19 2.96
CA THR A 77 6.35 -3.81 2.65
C THR A 77 5.67 -2.90 3.67
N PRO A 78 6.20 -1.70 3.96
CA PRO A 78 5.53 -0.75 4.84
C PRO A 78 4.09 -0.45 4.40
N ALA A 79 3.81 -0.50 3.09
CA ALA A 79 2.48 -0.37 2.53
C ALA A 79 1.55 -1.55 2.90
N ASP A 80 2.07 -2.78 2.92
CA ASP A 80 1.30 -3.96 3.34
C ASP A 80 0.92 -3.89 4.83
N LEU A 81 1.85 -3.43 5.68
CA LEU A 81 1.59 -3.20 7.10
C LEU A 81 0.50 -2.13 7.33
N LEU A 82 0.45 -1.10 6.47
CA LEU A 82 -0.62 -0.11 6.53
C LEU A 82 -1.97 -0.70 6.16
N ALA A 83 -2.02 -1.57 5.15
CA ALA A 83 -3.23 -2.27 4.77
C ALA A 83 -3.74 -3.16 5.91
N GLU A 84 -2.86 -3.89 6.59
CA GLU A 84 -3.18 -4.68 7.78
C GLU A 84 -3.72 -3.81 8.93
N ASN A 85 -3.15 -2.61 9.13
CA ASN A 85 -3.64 -1.63 10.10
C ASN A 85 -4.95 -0.94 9.70
N GLY A 86 -5.53 -1.32 8.56
CA GLY A 86 -6.82 -0.85 8.06
C GLY A 86 -6.73 0.43 7.22
N THR A 87 -5.53 0.87 6.83
CA THR A 87 -5.34 2.00 5.91
C THR A 87 -5.13 1.48 4.50
N VAL A 88 -6.05 1.76 3.59
CA VAL A 88 -5.95 1.35 2.19
C VAL A 88 -5.93 2.57 1.29
N CYS A 89 -4.95 2.62 0.40
CA CYS A 89 -4.78 3.68 -0.59
C CYS A 89 -5.01 3.12 -1.99
N THR A 90 -5.75 3.87 -2.80
CA THR A 90 -5.99 3.56 -4.22
C THR A 90 -5.72 4.81 -5.03
N TYR A 91 -5.22 4.64 -6.25
CA TYR A 91 -4.86 5.73 -7.15
C TYR A 91 -4.89 5.25 -8.60
N ALA A 92 -4.92 6.18 -9.55
CA ALA A 92 -4.82 5.85 -10.96
C ALA A 92 -3.37 5.47 -11.33
N GLN A 93 -3.19 4.27 -11.89
CA GLN A 93 -1.92 3.83 -12.43
C GLN A 93 -1.70 4.41 -13.83
N SER A 94 -0.58 5.13 -14.01
CA SER A 94 -0.08 5.53 -15.31
C SER A 94 0.35 4.29 -16.09
N LYS A 95 -0.02 4.18 -17.38
CA LYS A 95 0.41 3.07 -18.26
C LYS A 95 1.94 2.95 -18.41
N GLY A 96 2.69 4.00 -18.06
CA GLY A 96 4.15 4.04 -18.10
C GLY A 96 4.82 3.89 -16.73
N GLY A 97 4.05 3.63 -15.66
CA GLY A 97 4.55 3.69 -14.29
C GLY A 97 4.99 5.10 -13.90
N VAL A 98 5.85 5.18 -12.88
CA VAL A 98 6.51 6.41 -12.43
C VAL A 98 7.91 6.46 -13.02
N ASP A 99 8.30 7.60 -13.58
CA ASP A 99 9.67 7.80 -14.09
C ASP A 99 10.66 7.88 -12.91
N SER A 100 11.61 6.96 -12.86
CA SER A 100 12.64 6.89 -11.81
C SER A 100 13.52 8.13 -11.72
N ARG A 101 13.64 8.92 -12.80
CA ARG A 101 14.44 10.16 -12.82
C ARG A 101 13.64 11.39 -12.40
N SER A 102 12.31 11.28 -12.34
CA SER A 102 11.46 12.37 -11.89
C SER A 102 11.67 12.64 -10.40
N LYS A 103 11.64 13.92 -10.04
CA LYS A 103 11.69 14.37 -8.63
C LYS A 103 10.34 14.87 -8.13
N ASP A 104 9.38 14.94 -9.04
CA ASP A 104 8.01 15.39 -8.77
C ASP A 104 7.13 14.17 -8.55
N ILE A 105 6.17 14.31 -7.63
CA ILE A 105 5.21 13.26 -7.29
C ILE A 105 3.85 13.75 -7.77
N ASN A 106 3.26 13.04 -8.72
CA ASN A 106 1.91 13.31 -9.19
C ASN A 106 1.07 12.03 -9.08
N VAL A 107 -0.03 12.14 -8.33
CA VAL A 107 -0.94 11.04 -8.04
C VAL A 107 -2.34 11.50 -8.38
N GLN A 108 -2.94 10.82 -9.35
CA GLN A 108 -4.30 11.11 -9.80
C GLN A 108 -5.30 10.14 -9.17
N ASN A 109 -6.52 10.62 -8.95
CA ASN A 109 -7.64 9.85 -8.42
C ASN A 109 -7.27 9.08 -7.13
N PHE A 110 -6.58 9.77 -6.22
CA PHE A 110 -6.18 9.24 -4.94
C PHE A 110 -7.37 9.16 -3.98
N THR A 111 -7.73 7.96 -3.59
CA THR A 111 -8.73 7.67 -2.56
C THR A 111 -8.07 6.91 -1.42
N MET A 112 -8.27 7.39 -0.19
CA MET A 112 -7.72 6.82 1.03
C MET A 112 -8.84 6.44 2.00
N LEU A 113 -8.82 5.19 2.42
CA LEU A 113 -9.73 4.64 3.42
C LEU A 113 -8.93 4.30 4.68
N HIS A 114 -9.49 4.58 5.85
CA HIS A 114 -8.94 4.18 7.13
C HIS A 114 -10.03 3.52 7.98
N LYS A 115 -9.80 2.26 8.38
CA LYS A 115 -10.70 1.44 9.20
C LYS A 115 -12.15 1.41 8.67
N GLY A 116 -12.29 1.36 7.34
CA GLY A 116 -13.60 1.32 6.66
C GLY A 116 -14.26 2.67 6.41
N ALA A 117 -13.68 3.78 6.88
CA ALA A 117 -14.17 5.13 6.58
C ALA A 117 -13.32 5.78 5.47
N VAL A 118 -13.98 6.35 4.46
CA VAL A 118 -13.32 7.12 3.41
C VAL A 118 -12.90 8.47 3.99
N MET A 119 -11.59 8.73 3.99
CA MET A 119 -11.01 9.97 4.52
C MET A 119 -10.74 10.98 3.40
N LEU A 120 -10.24 10.48 2.27
CA LEU A 120 -9.98 11.26 1.06
C LEU A 120 -10.62 10.50 -0.11
N ASP A 121 -11.35 11.21 -0.95
CA ASP A 121 -12.06 10.63 -2.09
C ASP A 121 -11.66 11.36 -3.38
N GLU A 122 -11.18 10.60 -4.37
CA GLU A 122 -10.84 11.05 -5.72
C GLU A 122 -10.00 12.34 -5.77
N CYS A 123 -9.03 12.47 -4.87
CA CYS A 123 -8.17 13.65 -4.77
C CYS A 123 -7.00 13.59 -5.75
N GLU A 124 -6.44 14.74 -6.11
CA GLU A 124 -5.17 14.82 -6.85
C GLU A 124 -4.08 15.33 -5.92
N ILE A 125 -2.94 14.63 -5.88
CA ILE A 125 -1.78 15.02 -5.08
C ILE A 125 -0.64 15.34 -6.03
N VAL A 126 -0.20 16.61 -6.02
CA VAL A 126 0.93 17.08 -6.82
C VAL A 126 1.95 17.74 -5.89
N LEU A 127 3.09 17.07 -5.72
CA LEU A 127 4.23 17.57 -4.93
C LEU A 127 5.39 17.80 -5.89
N ASN A 128 5.73 19.07 -6.12
CA ASN A 128 6.85 19.43 -6.96
C ASN A 128 8.12 19.59 -6.13
N TYR A 129 9.25 19.20 -6.70
CA TYR A 129 10.55 19.32 -6.08
C TYR A 129 10.86 20.79 -5.74
N GLY A 130 11.40 21.01 -4.54
CA GLY A 130 11.80 22.34 -4.05
C GLY A 130 10.70 23.13 -3.33
N ASN A 131 9.46 22.65 -3.34
CA ASN A 131 8.36 23.30 -2.63
C ASN A 131 8.15 22.72 -1.22
N ARG A 132 7.62 23.57 -0.33
CA ARG A 132 7.21 23.20 1.03
C ARG A 132 5.70 23.25 1.12
N TYR A 133 5.09 22.14 1.54
CA TYR A 133 3.64 22.01 1.64
C TYR A 133 3.22 21.86 3.10
N GLY A 134 2.08 22.46 3.45
CA GLY A 134 1.44 22.33 4.76
C GLY A 134 0.06 21.70 4.62
N LEU A 135 -0.22 20.68 5.44
CA LEU A 135 -1.53 20.04 5.51
C LEU A 135 -2.38 20.71 6.61
N ILE A 136 -3.51 21.29 6.24
CA ILE A 136 -4.42 21.97 7.16
C ILE A 136 -5.80 21.31 7.07
N GLY A 137 -6.49 21.18 8.21
CA GLY A 137 -7.84 20.61 8.28
C GLY A 137 -8.27 20.35 9.71
N SER A 138 -9.51 19.91 9.93
CA SER A 138 -10.02 19.52 11.24
C SER A 138 -9.30 18.28 11.81
N ASN A 139 -9.33 18.11 13.13
CA ASN A 139 -8.83 16.87 13.74
C ASN A 139 -9.64 15.68 13.23
N GLY A 140 -8.97 14.59 12.90
CA GLY A 140 -9.60 13.40 12.30
C GLY A 140 -9.81 13.48 10.78
N SER A 141 -9.42 14.56 10.09
CA SER A 141 -9.51 14.68 8.63
C SER A 141 -8.51 13.81 7.84
N GLY A 142 -7.82 12.86 8.49
CA GLY A 142 -6.87 11.96 7.84
C GLY A 142 -5.48 12.53 7.54
N LYS A 143 -5.09 13.71 8.05
CA LYS A 143 -3.77 14.32 7.77
C LYS A 143 -2.58 13.44 8.15
N SER A 144 -2.54 12.96 9.39
CA SER A 144 -1.46 12.10 9.86
C SER A 144 -1.46 10.76 9.12
N THR A 145 -2.64 10.24 8.80
CA THR A 145 -2.81 9.02 8.00
C THR A 145 -2.30 9.18 6.57
N LEU A 146 -2.51 10.36 5.96
CA LEU A 146 -1.96 10.69 4.64
C LEU A 146 -0.43 10.74 4.68
N LEU A 147 0.14 11.40 5.69
CA LEU A 147 1.60 11.45 5.87
C LEU A 147 2.19 10.05 6.09
N GLU A 148 1.48 9.21 6.85
CA GLU A 148 1.84 7.82 7.06
C GLU A 148 1.80 7.00 5.77
N ALA A 149 0.76 7.16 4.96
CA ALA A 149 0.65 6.51 3.65
C ALA A 149 1.78 6.90 2.70
N ILE A 150 2.14 8.19 2.65
CA ILE A 150 3.28 8.69 1.86
C ILE A 150 4.59 8.12 2.42
N GLY A 151 4.79 8.15 3.74
CA GLY A 151 5.97 7.63 4.42
C GLY A 151 6.21 6.14 4.17
N ALA A 152 5.14 5.35 4.08
CA ALA A 152 5.20 3.93 3.80
C ALA A 152 5.29 3.58 2.30
N ARG A 153 5.39 4.59 1.41
CA ARG A 153 5.35 4.40 -0.05
C ARG A 153 4.09 3.64 -0.53
N ALA A 154 2.95 3.84 0.13
CA ALA A 154 1.64 3.36 -0.33
C ALA A 154 1.10 4.15 -1.55
N VAL A 155 1.83 5.19 -1.92
CA VAL A 155 1.61 6.10 -3.05
C VAL A 155 2.77 5.89 -4.04
N PRO A 156 2.56 6.01 -5.35
CA PRO A 156 3.60 5.70 -6.33
C PRO A 156 4.65 6.82 -6.33
N ILE A 157 5.75 6.60 -5.62
CA ILE A 157 6.85 7.56 -5.43
C ILE A 157 8.09 7.02 -6.16
N PRO A 158 8.81 7.84 -6.95
CA PRO A 158 10.04 7.42 -7.61
C PRO A 158 11.08 6.86 -6.63
N ASP A 159 11.78 5.79 -7.01
CA ASP A 159 12.75 5.13 -6.12
C ASP A 159 13.91 6.00 -5.68
N GLY A 160 14.30 6.99 -6.50
CA GLY A 160 15.36 7.94 -6.19
C GLY A 160 14.99 8.99 -5.13
N ILE A 161 13.79 8.95 -4.56
CA ILE A 161 13.34 9.86 -3.51
C ILE A 161 13.36 9.14 -2.16
N ASP A 162 14.24 9.60 -1.27
CA ASP A 162 14.26 9.16 0.12
C ASP A 162 13.16 9.88 0.91
N ILE A 163 12.44 9.12 1.75
CA ILE A 163 11.34 9.63 2.57
C ILE A 163 11.69 9.39 4.03
N PHE A 164 11.77 10.48 4.79
CA PHE A 164 11.95 10.43 6.24
C PHE A 164 10.66 10.90 6.90
N HIS A 165 9.94 9.97 7.52
CA HIS A 165 8.69 10.27 8.21
C HIS A 165 8.88 10.19 9.73
N LEU A 166 8.81 11.35 10.39
CA LEU A 166 8.85 11.45 11.85
C LEU A 166 7.43 11.44 12.39
N LYS A 167 7.05 10.38 13.11
CA LYS A 167 5.71 10.23 13.71
C LYS A 167 5.61 10.85 15.10
N GLU A 168 6.64 10.66 15.90
CA GLU A 168 6.63 10.98 17.33
C GLU A 168 7.88 11.74 17.73
N GLU A 169 7.74 12.59 18.73
CA GLU A 169 8.87 13.25 19.38
C GLU A 169 9.58 12.25 20.30
N ILE A 170 10.90 12.41 20.44
CA ILE A 170 11.68 11.61 21.37
C ILE A 170 11.51 12.22 22.76
N GLU A 171 11.24 11.37 23.75
CA GLU A 171 11.19 11.79 25.15
C GLU A 171 12.50 12.47 25.56
N PRO A 172 12.43 13.53 26.39
CA PRO A 172 13.62 14.24 26.84
C PRO A 172 14.54 13.25 27.57
N SER A 173 15.74 13.09 27.03
CA SER A 173 16.76 12.22 27.59
C SER A 173 18.06 13.00 27.77
N ASP A 174 18.89 12.56 28.71
CA ASP A 174 20.21 13.14 28.97
C ASP A 174 21.26 12.71 27.93
N ILE A 175 20.84 11.96 26.89
CA ILE A 175 21.71 11.52 25.80
C ILE A 175 22.10 12.74 24.99
N THR A 176 23.39 12.85 24.66
CA THR A 176 23.84 13.95 23.83
C THR A 176 23.30 13.82 22.40
N ALA A 177 23.06 14.96 21.73
CA ALA A 177 22.60 14.95 20.33
C ALA A 177 23.51 14.13 19.40
N PHE A 178 24.82 14.08 19.71
CA PHE A 178 25.79 13.28 18.97
C PHE A 178 25.57 11.77 19.17
N GLU A 179 25.43 11.31 20.41
CA GLU A 179 25.17 9.90 20.72
C GLU A 179 23.84 9.42 20.15
N ALA A 180 22.81 10.28 20.15
CA ALA A 180 21.51 9.97 19.56
C ALA A 180 21.61 9.75 18.04
N VAL A 181 22.42 10.54 17.32
CA VAL A 181 22.63 10.34 15.88
C VAL A 181 23.47 9.08 15.64
N MET A 182 24.48 8.81 16.47
CA MET A 182 25.32 7.62 16.33
C MET A 182 24.56 6.32 16.58
N SER A 183 23.58 6.30 17.46
CA SER A 183 22.83 5.09 17.79
C SER A 183 21.86 4.62 16.70
N VAL A 184 21.43 5.53 15.82
CA VAL A 184 20.46 5.25 14.73
C VAL A 184 21.14 4.73 13.45
N ASP A 185 22.47 4.84 13.34
CA ASP A 185 23.21 4.42 12.15
C ASP A 185 23.45 2.90 12.15
N GLU A 186 22.42 2.13 11.77
CA GLU A 186 22.46 0.67 11.67
C GLU A 186 23.54 0.17 10.69
N GLU A 187 23.78 0.91 9.61
CA GLU A 187 24.81 0.58 8.63
C GLU A 187 26.21 0.74 9.23
N ARG A 188 26.49 1.81 9.99
CA ARG A 188 27.74 1.88 10.76
C ARG A 188 27.89 0.73 11.75
N ALA A 189 26.85 0.44 12.53
CA ALA A 189 26.90 -0.63 13.51
C ALA A 189 27.18 -1.99 12.86
N ARG A 190 26.62 -2.22 11.66
CA ARG A 190 26.91 -3.40 10.84
C ARG A 190 28.36 -3.42 10.37
N LEU A 191 28.88 -2.31 9.84
CA LEU A 191 30.25 -2.21 9.34
C LEU A 191 31.29 -2.39 10.46
N GLU A 192 31.03 -1.89 11.67
CA GLU A 192 31.90 -2.09 12.82
C GLU A 192 31.94 -3.56 13.28
N LYS A 193 30.80 -4.25 13.25
CA LYS A 193 30.74 -5.70 13.50
C LYS A 193 31.55 -6.48 12.47
N VAL A 194 31.44 -6.13 11.20
CA VAL A 194 32.22 -6.77 10.12
C VAL A 194 33.72 -6.52 10.33
N ARG A 195 34.12 -5.27 10.61
CA ARG A 195 35.53 -4.91 10.84
C ARG A 195 36.15 -5.67 12.01
N THR A 196 35.45 -5.75 13.14
CA THR A 196 35.95 -6.44 14.35
C THR A 196 36.07 -7.95 14.15
N ALA A 197 35.16 -8.55 13.38
CA ALA A 197 35.24 -9.97 13.01
C ALA A 197 36.47 -10.27 12.14
N THR A 198 36.79 -9.41 11.15
CA THR A 198 37.98 -9.59 10.28
C THR A 198 39.29 -9.42 11.04
N THR A 199 39.38 -8.44 11.94
CA THR A 199 40.62 -8.23 12.73
C THR A 199 40.91 -9.37 13.71
N THR A 200 39.88 -10.09 14.15
CA THR A 200 40.04 -11.22 15.10
C THR A 200 40.50 -12.50 14.39
N SER A 201 40.08 -12.73 13.13
CA SER A 201 40.52 -13.90 12.37
C SER A 201 41.98 -13.80 11.92
N GLU A 202 42.44 -12.61 11.53
CA GLU A 202 43.83 -12.36 11.12
C GLU A 202 44.85 -12.52 12.27
N ALA A 203 44.42 -12.30 13.52
CA ALA A 203 45.25 -12.49 14.70
C ALA A 203 45.45 -13.98 15.07
N THR A 204 44.57 -14.87 14.60
CA THR A 204 44.59 -16.31 14.96
C THR A 204 45.41 -17.15 13.97
N THR A 205 45.61 -16.69 12.73
CA THR A 205 46.35 -17.43 11.68
C THR A 205 47.87 -17.24 11.72
N ARG A 206 48.41 -16.48 12.69
CA ARG A 206 49.86 -16.17 12.80
C ARG A 206 50.60 -16.90 13.92
N TYR A 207 50.08 -18.03 14.41
CA TYR A 207 50.80 -18.93 15.31
C TYR A 207 51.00 -20.30 14.69
#